data_AF-A0A1C3HGB5-F1
#
_entry.id   AF-A0A1C3HGB5-F1
#
_cell.length_a   1.000
_cell.length_b   1.000
_cell.length_c   1.000
_cell.angle_alpha   90.00
_cell.angle_beta   90.00
_cell.angle_gamma   90.00
#
_symmetry.space_group_name_H-M   'P 1'
#
loop_
_entity.id
_entity.type
_entity.pdbx_description
1 polymer ?
#
loop_
_entity_poly.entity_id
_entity_poly.type
_entity_poly.pdbx_seq_one_letter_code
_entity_poly.pdbx_strand_id
1 'polypeptide(L)'
;MHTALWRSGDVIFGSLLALLFTSIYPQRAYILWRMQMADCLQTAARLYGAYFSPNVIERPRLEPQLKDLLNQVVKLRSLIVPASKETRIPKAVFEAVQTLSRNLVCTLELMADAYWASRETHFIMLNARTLRSTQLLTLSSLESLAVLMREGPQAQRQAAAGQLAEIAGELKTLMQEVSLGQHGEAPIYGYVWLSMELAQQLEELGDLLQVCTAAGRE
;
A
#
# COMPACT_ATOMS: atom_id res chain seq x y z
N MET A 1 -41.41 -31.78 -34.94
CA MET A 1 -40.98 -30.37 -34.80
C MET A 1 -41.16 -29.82 -33.39
N HIS A 2 -42.26 -30.11 -32.69
CA HIS A 2 -42.54 -29.63 -31.32
C HIS A 2 -41.49 -30.01 -30.26
N THR A 3 -40.93 -31.22 -30.33
CA THR A 3 -39.94 -31.75 -29.38
C THR A 3 -38.56 -31.11 -29.52
N ALA A 4 -38.20 -30.63 -30.71
CA ALA A 4 -36.92 -29.94 -30.92
C ALA A 4 -36.95 -28.53 -30.32
N LEU A 5 -38.08 -27.82 -30.49
CA LEU A 5 -38.27 -26.47 -29.96
C LEU A 5 -38.20 -26.44 -28.43
N TRP A 6 -38.81 -27.44 -27.77
CA TRP A 6 -38.82 -27.55 -26.32
C TRP A 6 -37.41 -27.78 -25.74
N ARG A 7 -36.61 -28.66 -26.37
CA ARG A 7 -35.23 -28.92 -25.96
C ARG A 7 -34.32 -27.71 -26.14
N SER A 8 -34.52 -26.94 -27.22
CA SER A 8 -33.79 -25.68 -27.41
C SER A 8 -34.15 -24.65 -26.34
N GLY A 9 -35.42 -24.61 -25.90
CA GLY A 9 -35.86 -23.79 -24.77
C GLY A 9 -35.16 -24.16 -23.47
N ASP A 10 -35.09 -25.45 -23.14
CA ASP A 10 -34.41 -25.94 -21.92
C ASP A 10 -32.91 -25.57 -21.91
N VAL A 11 -32.22 -25.68 -23.06
CA VAL A 11 -30.80 -25.34 -23.17
C VAL A 11 -30.56 -23.83 -23.03
N ILE A 12 -31.40 -23.00 -23.65
CA ILE A 12 -31.29 -21.54 -23.53
C ILE A 12 -31.53 -21.12 -22.09
N PHE A 13 -32.59 -21.65 -21.46
CA PHE A 13 -32.91 -21.35 -20.06
C PHE A 13 -31.81 -21.80 -19.11
N GLY A 14 -31.30 -23.02 -19.26
CA GLY A 14 -30.19 -23.54 -18.46
C GLY A 14 -28.91 -22.71 -18.63
N SER A 15 -28.61 -22.26 -19.85
CA SER A 15 -27.44 -21.40 -20.14
C SER A 15 -27.58 -20.01 -19.55
N LEU A 16 -28.77 -19.39 -19.64
CA LEU A 16 -29.07 -18.10 -19.02
C LEU A 16 -28.99 -18.17 -17.50
N LEU A 17 -29.51 -19.26 -16.91
CA LEU A 17 -29.45 -19.51 -15.48
C LEU A 17 -28.01 -19.74 -15.00
N ALA A 18 -27.20 -20.48 -15.76
CA ALA A 18 -25.78 -20.67 -15.47
C ALA A 18 -24.98 -19.36 -15.54
N LEU A 19 -25.23 -18.51 -16.54
CA LEU A 19 -24.64 -17.17 -16.63
C LEU A 19 -25.07 -16.27 -15.46
N LEU A 20 -26.34 -16.35 -15.06
CA LEU A 20 -26.86 -15.68 -13.87
C LEU A 20 -26.11 -16.11 -12.61
N PHE A 21 -26.00 -17.41 -12.34
CA PHE A 21 -25.29 -17.92 -11.16
C PHE A 21 -23.79 -17.59 -11.18
N THR A 22 -23.15 -17.64 -12.35
CA THR A 22 -21.74 -17.24 -12.51
C THR A 22 -21.55 -15.73 -12.30
N SER A 23 -22.53 -14.91 -12.69
CA SER A 23 -22.51 -13.47 -12.49
C SER A 23 -22.80 -13.04 -11.05
N ILE A 24 -23.64 -13.80 -10.35
CA ILE A 24 -24.05 -13.56 -8.95
C ILE A 24 -22.92 -13.87 -7.96
N TYR A 25 -21.92 -14.67 -8.34
CA TYR A 25 -20.94 -15.19 -7.38
C TYR A 25 -19.46 -15.01 -7.81
N PRO A 26 -18.90 -13.78 -7.79
CA PRO A 26 -17.45 -13.59 -7.71
C PRO A 26 -16.99 -13.97 -6.29
N GLN A 27 -16.94 -15.27 -6.01
CA GLN A 27 -16.47 -15.81 -4.73
C GLN A 27 -14.99 -15.43 -4.54
N ARG A 28 -14.68 -14.63 -3.50
CA ARG A 28 -13.32 -14.28 -3.01
C ARG A 28 -12.55 -13.18 -3.75
N ALA A 29 -13.18 -12.36 -4.60
CA ALA A 29 -12.46 -11.27 -5.27
C ALA A 29 -11.92 -10.23 -4.27
N TYR A 30 -12.70 -9.90 -3.24
CA TYR A 30 -12.31 -9.00 -2.17
C TYR A 30 -11.16 -9.57 -1.32
N ILE A 31 -11.24 -10.85 -0.94
CA ILE A 31 -10.15 -11.51 -0.19
C ILE A 31 -8.86 -11.52 -1.02
N LEU A 32 -8.95 -11.88 -2.30
CA LEU A 32 -7.79 -11.86 -3.20
C LEU A 32 -7.20 -10.45 -3.33
N TRP A 33 -8.06 -9.44 -3.50
CA TRP A 33 -7.62 -8.05 -3.57
C TRP A 33 -6.90 -7.61 -2.29
N ARG A 34 -7.45 -7.98 -1.11
CA ARG A 34 -6.83 -7.66 0.18
C ARG A 34 -5.46 -8.29 0.35
N MET A 35 -5.33 -9.58 0.01
CA MET A 35 -4.06 -10.29 0.14
C MET A 35 -3.01 -9.73 -0.83
N GLN A 36 -3.38 -9.47 -2.08
CA GLN A 36 -2.46 -8.87 -3.05
C GLN A 36 -2.08 -7.43 -2.67
N MET A 37 -2.99 -6.65 -2.07
CA MET A 37 -2.65 -5.33 -1.53
C MET A 37 -1.65 -5.44 -0.36
N ALA A 38 -1.85 -6.39 0.55
CA ALA A 38 -0.90 -6.66 1.62
C ALA A 38 0.50 -7.00 1.09
N ASP A 39 0.57 -7.85 0.04
CA ASP A 39 1.83 -8.22 -0.62
C ASP A 39 2.49 -7.01 -1.30
N CYS A 40 1.71 -6.11 -1.91
CA CYS A 40 2.22 -4.85 -2.47
C CYS A 40 2.83 -3.96 -1.39
N LEU A 41 2.13 -3.74 -0.27
CA LEU A 41 2.59 -2.93 0.86
C LEU A 41 3.86 -3.52 1.51
N GLN A 42 3.90 -4.83 1.70
CA GLN A 42 5.07 -5.51 2.24
C GLN A 42 6.27 -5.45 1.28
N THR A 43 6.01 -5.53 -0.03
CA THR A 43 7.07 -5.36 -1.04
C THR A 43 7.56 -3.92 -1.10
N ALA A 44 6.68 -2.93 -0.97
CA ALA A 44 7.04 -1.52 -0.84
C ALA A 44 7.92 -1.29 0.41
N ALA A 45 7.57 -1.85 1.57
CA ALA A 45 8.38 -1.77 2.79
C ALA A 45 9.78 -2.36 2.58
N ARG A 46 9.87 -3.55 1.96
CA ARG A 46 11.17 -4.18 1.67
C ARG A 46 12.02 -3.36 0.71
N LEU A 47 11.42 -2.80 -0.35
CA LEU A 47 12.14 -1.95 -1.29
C LEU A 47 12.59 -0.65 -0.64
N TYR A 48 11.72 -0.01 0.13
CA TYR A 48 12.05 1.20 0.89
C TYR A 48 13.22 0.92 1.84
N GLY A 49 13.14 -0.14 2.64
CA GLY A 49 14.21 -0.53 3.57
C GLY A 49 15.51 -0.86 2.84
N ALA A 50 15.46 -1.50 1.68
CA ALA A 50 16.64 -1.82 0.90
C ALA A 50 17.29 -0.58 0.25
N TYR A 51 16.50 0.40 -0.21
CA TYR A 51 17.01 1.64 -0.79
C TYR A 51 17.62 2.59 0.23
N PHE A 52 17.05 2.65 1.44
CA PHE A 52 17.39 3.67 2.44
C PHE A 52 18.07 3.09 3.69
N SER A 53 18.50 1.83 3.65
CA SER A 53 19.22 1.20 4.77
C SER A 53 20.58 1.88 4.99
N PRO A 54 20.94 2.22 6.25
CA PRO A 54 22.26 2.77 6.57
C PRO A 54 23.43 1.82 6.25
N ASN A 55 23.16 0.53 6.07
CA ASN A 55 24.17 -0.48 5.79
C ASN A 55 24.48 -0.59 4.28
N VAL A 56 23.81 0.21 3.44
CA VAL A 56 23.99 0.19 1.99
C VAL A 56 24.91 1.34 1.60
N ILE A 57 26.08 1.01 1.05
CA ILE A 57 27.11 1.99 0.70
C ILE A 57 26.94 2.49 -0.73
N GLU A 58 26.46 1.62 -1.63
CA GLU A 58 26.26 1.89 -3.06
C GLU A 58 24.79 1.68 -3.44
N ARG A 59 24.30 2.44 -4.44
CA ARG A 59 22.91 2.36 -4.91
C ARG A 59 22.56 0.92 -5.27
N PRO A 60 21.55 0.32 -4.61
CA PRO A 60 21.13 -1.03 -4.93
C PRO A 60 20.35 -1.03 -6.26
N ARG A 61 20.57 -2.06 -7.09
CA ARG A 61 19.88 -2.23 -8.38
C ARG A 61 18.51 -2.86 -8.16
N LEU A 62 17.54 -2.04 -7.78
CA LEU A 62 16.17 -2.48 -7.43
C LEU A 62 15.09 -1.95 -8.39
N GLU A 63 15.49 -1.26 -9.46
CA GLU A 63 14.57 -0.71 -10.46
C GLU A 63 13.65 -1.78 -11.10
N PRO A 64 14.12 -3.01 -11.41
CA PRO A 64 13.23 -4.07 -11.88
C PRO A 64 12.15 -4.44 -10.86
N GLN A 65 12.51 -4.57 -9.58
CA GLN A 65 11.60 -4.93 -8.50
C GLN A 65 10.57 -3.83 -8.25
N LEU A 66 10.97 -2.56 -8.41
CA LEU A 66 10.06 -1.42 -8.32
C LEU A 66 9.04 -1.42 -9.47
N LYS A 67 9.49 -1.72 -10.69
CA LYS A 67 8.59 -1.90 -11.85
C LYS A 67 7.65 -3.08 -11.65
N ASP A 68 8.13 -4.18 -11.09
CA ASP A 68 7.29 -5.33 -10.77
C ASP A 68 6.23 -4.99 -9.72
N LEU A 69 6.59 -4.24 -8.68
CA LEU A 69 5.64 -3.73 -7.69
C LEU A 69 4.59 -2.83 -8.35
N LEU A 70 4.99 -1.87 -9.18
CA LEU A 70 4.05 -1.01 -9.90
C LEU A 70 3.08 -1.84 -10.77
N ASN A 71 3.60 -2.85 -11.47
CA ASN A 71 2.79 -3.77 -12.27
C ASN A 71 1.80 -4.57 -11.41
N GLN A 72 2.20 -5.02 -10.22
CA GLN A 72 1.31 -5.69 -9.26
C GLN A 72 0.19 -4.76 -8.80
N VAL A 73 0.54 -3.52 -8.41
CA VAL A 73 -0.44 -2.51 -8.03
C VAL A 73 -1.42 -2.24 -9.17
N VAL A 74 -0.96 -2.11 -10.42
CA VAL A 74 -1.86 -1.90 -11.57
C VAL A 74 -2.80 -3.09 -11.80
N LYS A 75 -2.35 -4.33 -11.57
CA LYS A 75 -3.18 -5.54 -11.73
C LYS A 75 -4.34 -5.60 -10.74
N LEU A 76 -4.20 -4.99 -9.55
CA LEU A 76 -5.28 -4.90 -8.55
C LEU A 76 -6.56 -4.26 -9.11
N ARG A 77 -6.43 -3.37 -10.11
CA ARG A 77 -7.55 -2.71 -10.78
C ARG A 77 -8.60 -3.70 -11.30
N SER A 78 -8.16 -4.88 -11.76
CA SER A 78 -9.05 -5.93 -12.27
C SER A 78 -9.99 -6.50 -11.20
N LEU A 79 -9.61 -6.40 -9.92
CA LEU A 79 -10.39 -6.91 -8.79
C LEU A 79 -11.34 -5.87 -8.19
N ILE A 80 -11.22 -4.59 -8.56
CA ILE A 80 -12.01 -3.49 -7.98
C ILE A 80 -13.52 -3.70 -8.17
N VAL A 81 -13.96 -3.94 -9.40
CA VAL A 81 -15.38 -4.12 -9.72
C VAL A 81 -15.98 -5.34 -9.00
N PRO A 82 -15.38 -6.55 -9.08
CA PRO A 82 -15.94 -7.70 -8.37
C PRO A 82 -15.84 -7.55 -6.84
N ALA A 83 -14.76 -6.98 -6.27
CA ALA A 83 -14.64 -6.74 -4.84
C ALA A 83 -15.69 -5.73 -4.31
N SER A 84 -15.98 -4.68 -5.09
CA SER A 84 -17.04 -3.71 -4.76
C SER A 84 -18.43 -4.35 -4.78
N LYS A 85 -18.70 -5.25 -5.73
CA LYS A 85 -19.96 -6.02 -5.74
C LYS A 85 -20.08 -6.98 -4.55
N GLU A 86 -18.98 -7.63 -4.17
CA GLU A 86 -18.93 -8.58 -3.06
C GLU A 86 -19.14 -7.90 -1.70
N THR A 87 -18.53 -6.72 -1.50
CA THR A 87 -18.53 -6.02 -0.19
C THR A 87 -19.54 -4.90 -0.06
N ARG A 88 -20.16 -4.47 -1.18
CA ARG A 88 -20.97 -3.25 -1.29
C ARG A 88 -20.23 -1.94 -0.95
N ILE A 89 -18.91 -1.99 -0.74
CA ILE A 89 -18.10 -0.78 -0.60
C ILE A 89 -18.11 -0.03 -1.95
N PRO A 90 -18.30 1.31 -1.96
CA PRO A 90 -18.33 2.06 -3.20
C PRO A 90 -17.06 1.88 -4.03
N LYS A 91 -17.22 1.63 -5.33
CA LYS A 91 -16.10 1.51 -6.28
C LYS A 91 -15.10 2.67 -6.17
N ALA A 92 -15.58 3.89 -5.91
CA ALA A 92 -14.77 5.08 -5.77
C ALA A 92 -13.69 4.95 -4.67
N VAL A 93 -13.98 4.23 -3.57
CA VAL A 93 -13.02 4.00 -2.48
C VAL A 93 -11.85 3.14 -2.99
N PHE A 94 -12.14 2.04 -3.67
CA PHE A 94 -11.11 1.17 -4.26
C PHE A 94 -10.29 1.88 -5.35
N GLU A 95 -10.92 2.73 -6.16
CA GLU A 95 -10.23 3.53 -7.18
C GLU A 95 -9.31 4.60 -6.55
N ALA A 96 -9.72 5.20 -5.43
CA ALA A 96 -8.87 6.09 -4.65
C ALA A 96 -7.66 5.35 -4.07
N VAL A 97 -7.88 4.17 -3.47
CA VAL A 97 -6.79 3.29 -2.99
C VAL A 97 -5.83 2.93 -4.13
N GLN A 98 -6.35 2.55 -5.29
CA GLN A 98 -5.57 2.21 -6.48
C GLN A 98 -4.70 3.37 -6.95
N THR A 99 -5.22 4.60 -6.88
CA THR A 99 -4.52 5.82 -7.28
C THR A 99 -3.41 6.15 -6.30
N LEU A 100 -3.73 6.19 -4.99
CA LEU A 100 -2.74 6.45 -3.95
C LEU A 100 -1.64 5.39 -3.91
N SER A 101 -1.96 4.10 -4.07
CA SER A 101 -0.94 3.05 -4.13
C SER A 101 0.02 3.21 -5.31
N ARG A 102 -0.46 3.68 -6.47
CA ARG A 102 0.42 3.98 -7.61
C ARG A 102 1.29 5.21 -7.34
N ASN A 103 0.70 6.27 -6.79
CA ASN A 103 1.43 7.49 -6.45
C ASN A 103 2.51 7.22 -5.40
N LEU A 104 2.23 6.37 -4.42
CA LEU A 104 3.19 5.93 -3.40
C LEU A 104 4.41 5.25 -4.04
N VAL A 105 4.20 4.32 -4.98
CA VAL A 105 5.30 3.64 -5.68
C VAL A 105 6.12 4.63 -6.52
N CYS A 106 5.47 5.57 -7.20
CA CYS A 106 6.17 6.62 -7.96
C CYS A 106 6.94 7.58 -7.04
N THR A 107 6.38 7.95 -5.90
CA THR A 107 7.05 8.80 -4.90
C THR A 107 8.27 8.08 -4.33
N LEU A 108 8.17 6.78 -4.05
CA LEU A 108 9.31 5.95 -3.62
C LEU A 108 10.42 5.94 -4.68
N GLU A 109 10.08 5.80 -5.97
CA GLU A 109 11.04 5.89 -7.08
C GLU A 109 11.80 7.21 -7.07
N LEU A 110 11.07 8.33 -7.02
CA LEU A 110 11.65 9.67 -6.98
C LEU A 110 12.50 9.90 -5.73
N MET A 111 12.07 9.36 -4.57
CA MET A 111 12.85 9.42 -3.34
C MET A 111 14.16 8.65 -3.46
N ALA A 112 14.14 7.47 -4.08
CA ALA A 112 15.34 6.68 -4.30
C ALA A 112 16.32 7.43 -5.21
N ASP A 113 15.82 8.02 -6.29
CA ASP A 113 16.66 8.83 -7.18
C ASP A 113 17.24 10.07 -6.48
N ALA A 114 16.45 10.78 -5.69
CA ALA A 114 16.90 11.94 -4.92
C ALA A 114 17.96 11.57 -3.86
N TYR A 115 17.75 10.47 -3.15
CA TYR A 115 18.66 9.98 -2.10
C TYR A 115 20.03 9.56 -2.66
N TRP A 116 20.02 8.92 -3.83
CA TRP A 116 21.24 8.40 -4.47
C TRP A 116 21.83 9.36 -5.53
N ALA A 117 21.35 10.61 -5.62
CA ALA A 117 21.77 11.57 -6.63
C ALA A 117 23.25 11.98 -6.53
N SER A 118 23.77 12.11 -5.30
CA SER A 118 25.20 12.39 -5.06
C SER A 118 25.68 11.73 -3.77
N ARG A 119 27.00 11.50 -3.68
CA ARG A 119 27.63 10.93 -2.48
C ARG A 119 27.51 11.86 -1.26
N GLU A 120 27.54 13.17 -1.48
CA GLU A 120 27.37 14.18 -0.43
C GLU A 120 25.94 14.16 0.14
N THR A 121 24.94 14.08 -0.74
CA THR A 121 23.52 13.95 -0.36
C THR A 121 23.31 12.71 0.49
N HIS A 122 23.83 11.56 0.03
CA HIS A 122 23.79 10.30 0.76
C HIS A 122 24.46 10.41 2.15
N PHE A 123 25.63 11.03 2.24
CA PHE A 123 26.35 11.20 3.50
C PHE A 123 25.61 12.09 4.50
N ILE A 124 24.98 13.17 4.03
CA ILE A 124 24.17 14.05 4.89
C ILE A 124 22.94 13.30 5.40
N MET A 125 22.27 12.53 4.54
CA MET A 125 21.07 11.76 4.92
C MET A 125 21.36 10.65 5.93
N LEU A 126 22.50 9.96 5.81
CA LEU A 126 22.94 8.94 6.78
C LEU A 126 23.12 9.50 8.19
N ASN A 127 23.53 10.78 8.30
CA ASN A 127 23.82 11.43 9.57
C ASN A 127 22.63 12.24 10.13
N ALA A 128 21.57 12.44 9.35
CA ALA A 128 20.39 13.19 9.75
C ALA A 128 19.45 12.32 10.62
N ARG A 129 19.49 12.53 11.94
CA ARG A 129 18.65 11.79 12.91
C ARG A 129 17.16 11.87 12.60
N THR A 130 16.65 13.05 12.23
CA THR A 130 15.24 13.26 11.90
C THR A 130 14.80 12.40 10.71
N LEU A 131 15.62 12.36 9.66
CA LEU A 131 15.32 11.55 8.46
C LEU A 131 15.32 10.07 8.79
N ARG A 132 16.24 9.62 9.65
CA ARG A 132 16.25 8.25 10.15
C ARG A 132 14.97 7.89 10.91
N SER A 133 14.50 8.77 11.79
CA SER A 133 13.22 8.58 12.48
C SER A 133 12.06 8.50 11.48
N THR A 134 11.99 9.40 10.52
CA THR A 134 10.96 9.38 9.46
C THR A 134 11.01 8.10 8.63
N GLN A 135 12.19 7.60 8.28
CA GLN A 135 12.36 6.33 7.57
C GLN A 135 11.80 5.14 8.37
N LEU A 136 12.10 5.07 9.67
CA LEU A 136 11.58 4.01 10.55
C LEU A 136 10.06 4.08 10.68
N LEU A 137 9.49 5.29 10.79
CA LEU A 137 8.04 5.48 10.83
C LEU A 137 7.36 5.08 9.52
N THR A 138 7.97 5.43 8.39
CA THR A 138 7.47 5.05 7.07
C THR A 138 7.45 3.52 6.92
N LEU A 139 8.55 2.85 7.30
CA LEU A 139 8.65 1.39 7.31
C LEU A 139 7.58 0.76 8.19
N SER A 140 7.49 1.21 9.45
CA SER A 140 6.51 0.70 10.40
C SER A 140 5.08 0.91 9.91
N SER A 141 4.79 2.04 9.26
CA SER A 141 3.47 2.34 8.69
C SER A 141 3.13 1.39 7.54
N LEU A 142 4.04 1.17 6.59
CA LEU A 142 3.85 0.23 5.49
C LEU A 142 3.62 -1.20 6.00
N GLU A 143 4.41 -1.64 6.98
CA GLU A 143 4.25 -2.95 7.61
C GLU A 143 2.92 -3.07 8.36
N SER A 144 2.53 -2.04 9.11
CA SER A 144 1.25 -2.01 9.84
C SER A 144 0.06 -2.08 8.89
N LEU A 145 0.10 -1.35 7.76
CA LEU A 145 -0.93 -1.43 6.73
C LEU A 145 -0.94 -2.81 6.04
N ALA A 146 0.21 -3.42 5.80
CA ALA A 146 0.27 -4.78 5.27
C ALA A 146 -0.38 -5.80 6.21
N VAL A 147 -0.12 -5.68 7.52
CA VAL A 147 -0.77 -6.51 8.56
C VAL A 147 -2.27 -6.24 8.63
N LEU A 148 -2.71 -4.98 8.61
CA LEU A 148 -4.13 -4.61 8.55
C LEU A 148 -4.82 -5.29 7.36
N MET A 149 -4.19 -5.29 6.19
CA MET A 149 -4.77 -5.90 4.99
C MET A 149 -4.84 -7.42 5.07
N ARG A 150 -3.81 -8.07 5.63
CA ARG A 150 -3.72 -9.54 5.76
C ARG A 150 -4.63 -10.09 6.85
N GLU A 151 -4.67 -9.45 8.02
CA GLU A 151 -5.29 -9.99 9.23
C GLU A 151 -6.56 -9.23 9.65
N GLY A 152 -6.75 -8.01 9.15
CA GLY A 152 -7.90 -7.16 9.46
C GLY A 152 -7.76 -6.36 10.77
N PRO A 153 -8.75 -5.51 11.10
CA PRO A 153 -8.65 -4.52 12.19
C PRO A 153 -8.59 -5.10 13.61
N GLN A 154 -8.91 -6.38 13.79
CA GLN A 154 -8.90 -7.03 15.11
C GLN A 154 -7.53 -7.58 15.51
N ALA A 155 -6.75 -8.08 14.55
CA ALA A 155 -5.38 -8.53 14.83
C ALA A 155 -4.46 -7.34 15.08
N GLN A 156 -4.65 -6.22 14.37
CA GLN A 156 -3.94 -4.97 14.65
C GLN A 156 -4.24 -4.45 16.06
N ARG A 157 -5.46 -4.59 16.59
CA ARG A 157 -5.77 -4.24 18.00
C ARG A 157 -5.06 -5.12 19.02
N GLN A 158 -4.82 -6.40 18.71
CA GLN A 158 -4.08 -7.32 19.57
C GLN A 158 -2.57 -7.10 19.49
N ALA A 159 -2.03 -6.78 18.32
CA ALA A 159 -0.63 -6.42 18.12
C ALA A 159 -0.28 -5.02 18.67
N ALA A 160 -1.17 -4.03 18.47
CA ALA A 160 -0.98 -2.65 18.91
C ALA A 160 -1.08 -2.48 20.43
N ALA A 161 -1.85 -3.32 21.12
CA ALA A 161 -1.99 -3.27 22.57
C ALA A 161 -0.69 -3.57 23.34
N GLY A 162 0.33 -4.15 22.69
CA GLY A 162 1.58 -4.54 23.35
C GLY A 162 2.79 -3.64 23.10
N GLN A 163 2.89 -2.94 21.96
CA GLN A 163 4.19 -2.37 21.51
C GLN A 163 4.11 -0.95 20.94
N LEU A 164 2.97 -0.51 20.39
CA LEU A 164 2.88 0.77 19.69
C LEU A 164 2.74 1.98 20.62
N ALA A 165 2.16 1.82 21.81
CA ALA A 165 2.03 2.91 22.79
C ALA A 165 3.38 3.31 23.41
N GLU A 166 4.29 2.36 23.57
CA GLU A 166 5.66 2.57 24.08
C GLU A 166 6.52 3.27 23.03
N ILE A 167 6.50 2.77 21.79
CA ILE A 167 7.24 3.35 20.65
C ILE A 167 6.72 4.76 20.30
N ALA A 168 5.40 4.96 20.26
CA ALA A 168 4.81 6.27 19.97
C ALA A 168 5.07 7.30 21.08
N GLY A 169 5.17 6.84 22.34
CA GLY A 169 5.52 7.67 23.50
C GLY A 169 6.95 8.20 23.39
N GLU A 170 7.91 7.31 23.14
CA GLU A 170 9.34 7.67 22.98
C GLU A 170 9.58 8.60 21.79
N LEU A 171 8.87 8.35 20.69
CA LEU A 171 8.95 9.14 19.46
C LEU A 171 8.45 10.58 19.65
N LYS A 172 7.38 10.79 20.44
CA LYS A 172 6.82 12.12 20.70
C LYS A 172 7.76 12.99 21.54
N THR A 173 8.50 12.39 22.47
CA THR A 173 9.57 13.09 23.23
C THR A 173 10.74 13.48 22.33
N LEU A 174 11.17 12.61 21.41
CA LEU A 174 12.27 12.91 20.49
C LEU A 174 11.91 13.99 19.45
N MET A 175 10.65 14.06 19.01
CA MET A 175 10.20 15.11 18.08
C MET A 175 10.24 16.52 18.68
N GLN A 176 10.08 16.66 20.00
CA GLN A 176 10.14 17.94 20.69
C GLN A 176 11.58 18.48 20.81
N GLU A 177 12.59 17.62 20.78
CA GLU A 177 14.00 17.99 20.91
C GLU A 177 14.66 18.43 19.59
N VAL A 178 14.06 18.09 18.45
CA VAL A 178 14.73 18.15 17.13
C VAL A 178 14.34 19.37 16.28
N SER A 179 13.40 20.20 16.73
CA SER A 179 12.97 21.42 16.02
C SER A 179 14.02 22.55 15.91
N LEU A 180 15.30 22.30 16.23
CA LEU A 180 16.34 23.33 16.38
C LEU A 180 17.54 23.24 15.41
N GLY A 181 17.56 22.34 14.42
CA GLY A 181 18.74 22.16 13.56
C GLY A 181 18.46 22.22 12.06
N GLN A 182 18.60 23.41 11.46
CA GLN A 182 18.49 23.65 10.00
C GLN A 182 19.86 23.71 9.29
N HIS A 183 19.84 23.38 7.99
CA HIS A 183 20.56 23.93 6.80
C HIS A 183 21.12 22.81 5.87
N GLY A 184 20.66 22.73 4.61
CA GLY A 184 21.22 21.82 3.58
C GLY A 184 20.61 22.02 2.18
N GLU A 185 21.39 21.74 1.12
CA GLU A 185 21.24 22.09 -0.32
C GLU A 185 20.05 21.50 -1.14
N ALA A 186 19.83 21.99 -2.38
CA ALA A 186 18.68 21.72 -3.28
C ALA A 186 18.18 20.25 -3.42
N PRO A 187 19.03 19.21 -3.57
CA PRO A 187 18.58 17.82 -3.66
C PRO A 187 18.02 17.28 -2.34
N ILE A 188 18.54 17.78 -1.21
CA ILE A 188 18.10 17.41 0.14
C ILE A 188 16.67 17.91 0.35
N TYR A 189 16.35 19.13 -0.09
CA TYR A 189 14.97 19.63 -0.05
C TYR A 189 14.01 18.76 -0.87
N GLY A 190 14.43 18.27 -2.03
CA GLY A 190 13.63 17.36 -2.85
C GLY A 190 13.29 16.06 -2.12
N TYR A 191 14.28 15.41 -1.52
CA TYR A 191 14.07 14.21 -0.72
C TYR A 191 13.19 14.46 0.51
N VAL A 192 13.44 15.55 1.25
CA VAL A 192 12.66 15.92 2.43
C VAL A 192 11.19 16.15 2.04
N TRP A 193 10.93 16.90 0.98
CA TRP A 193 9.58 17.13 0.49
C TRP A 193 8.90 15.83 0.09
N LEU A 194 9.58 14.97 -0.67
CA LEU A 194 9.06 13.65 -1.06
C LEU A 194 8.79 12.74 0.15
N SER A 195 9.59 12.85 1.22
CA SER A 195 9.35 12.10 2.45
C SER A 195 8.08 12.54 3.19
N MET A 196 7.76 13.84 3.14
CA MET A 196 6.51 14.39 3.68
C MET A 196 5.32 13.96 2.83
N GLU A 197 5.44 14.05 1.51
CA GLU A 197 4.43 13.60 0.56
C GLU A 197 4.14 12.10 0.74
N LEU A 198 5.17 11.27 0.89
CA LEU A 198 5.01 9.84 1.13
C LEU A 198 4.28 9.57 2.45
N ALA A 199 4.58 10.33 3.50
CA ALA A 199 3.89 10.21 4.79
C ALA A 199 2.40 10.58 4.67
N GLN A 200 2.07 11.67 3.96
CA GLN A 200 0.69 12.06 3.70
C GLN A 200 -0.06 11.00 2.88
N GLN A 201 0.55 10.49 1.80
CA GLN A 201 -0.04 9.42 0.99
C GLN A 201 -0.29 8.16 1.79
N LEU A 202 0.58 7.83 2.76
CA LEU A 202 0.41 6.68 3.66
C LEU A 202 -0.74 6.86 4.64
N GLU A 203 -0.91 8.07 5.18
CA GLU A 203 -2.03 8.41 6.06
C GLU A 203 -3.37 8.30 5.31
N GLU A 204 -3.48 8.95 4.16
CA GLU A 204 -4.68 8.90 3.31
C GLU A 204 -4.98 7.47 2.84
N LEU A 205 -3.95 6.70 2.50
CA LEU A 205 -4.10 5.30 2.14
C LEU A 205 -4.58 4.48 3.34
N GLY A 206 -4.04 4.73 4.53
CA GLY A 206 -4.45 4.08 5.77
C GLY A 206 -5.93 4.25 6.06
N ASP A 207 -6.44 5.48 5.95
CA ASP A 207 -7.86 5.79 6.15
C ASP A 207 -8.76 5.02 5.17
N LEU A 208 -8.40 5.02 3.88
CA LEU A 208 -9.17 4.27 2.88
C LEU A 208 -9.11 2.76 3.10
N LEU A 209 -7.96 2.21 3.49
CA LEU A 209 -7.83 0.78 3.79
C LEU A 209 -8.62 0.39 5.06
N GLN A 210 -8.72 1.28 6.05
CA GLN A 210 -9.61 1.08 7.20
C GLN A 210 -11.08 1.01 6.76
N VAL A 211 -11.53 1.92 5.90
CA VAL A 211 -12.89 1.87 5.33
C VAL A 211 -13.12 0.55 4.61
N CYS A 212 -12.16 0.12 3.79
CA CYS A 212 -12.25 -1.13 3.05
C CYS A 212 -12.33 -2.36 3.97
N THR A 213 -11.61 -2.37 5.08
CA THR A 213 -11.52 -3.52 6.00
C THR A 213 -12.60 -3.53 7.08
N ALA A 214 -13.19 -2.38 7.41
CA ALA A 214 -14.27 -2.26 8.39
C ALA A 214 -15.63 -2.75 7.82
N ALA A 215 -15.91 -2.47 6.54
CA ALA A 215 -17.19 -2.77 5.91
C ALA A 215 -17.35 -4.23 5.43
N GLY A 216 -16.27 -5.02 5.35
CA GLY A 216 -16.33 -6.44 4.97
C GLY A 216 -16.90 -7.38 6.04
N ARG A 217 -17.76 -6.88 6.94
CA ARG A 217 -18.30 -7.59 8.11
C ARG A 217 -19.82 -7.77 8.10
N GLU A 218 -20.50 -7.45 7.00
CA GLU A 218 -21.93 -7.72 6.83
C GLU A 218 -22.20 -8.81 5.78
#